data_AF-A0A9X0WKH8-F1
#
_entry.id   AF-A0A9X0WKH8-F1
#
_cell.length_a   1.000
_cell.length_b   1.000
_cell.length_c   1.000
_cell.angle_alpha   90.00
_cell.angle_beta   90.00
_cell.angle_gamma   90.00
#
_symmetry.space_group_name_H-M   'P 1'
#
loop_
_entity.id
_entity.type
_entity.pdbx_description
1 polymer ?
#
loop_
_entity_poly.entity_id
_entity_poly.type
_entity_poly.pdbx_seq_one_letter_code
_entity_poly.pdbx_strand_id
1 'polypeptide(L)'
;MRQVSNRGIRCFDRFLGTLRTHFTEITHYFVNRQTSGFVEGLNNKLKVLKRRCYGITNLAHLYQRVCLDLNGYARFGVEPI
;
A
#
# COMPACT_ATOMS: atom_id res chain seq x y z
N MET A 1 -4.39 23.83 7.18
CA MET A 1 -4.24 24.35 5.80
C MET A 1 -4.16 25.87 5.76
N ARG A 2 -5.18 26.63 6.22
CA ARG A 2 -5.17 28.12 6.22
C ARG A 2 -3.91 28.76 6.83
N GLN A 3 -3.43 28.27 7.98
CA GLN A 3 -2.24 28.83 8.62
C GLN A 3 -0.95 28.68 7.77
N VAL A 4 -0.81 27.58 7.02
CA VAL A 4 0.36 27.32 6.16
C VAL A 4 0.28 28.18 4.90
N SER A 5 -0.92 28.26 4.29
CA SER A 5 -1.18 29.15 3.15
C SER A 5 -0.93 30.63 3.49
N ASN A 6 -1.31 31.06 4.69
CA ASN A 6 -1.12 32.45 5.15
C ASN A 6 0.35 32.80 5.44
N ARG A 7 1.23 31.80 5.65
CA ARG A 7 2.66 32.03 5.89
C ARG A 7 3.48 32.18 4.61
N GLY A 8 2.86 32.09 3.42
CA GLY A 8 3.55 32.26 2.13
C GLY A 8 4.55 31.15 1.79
N ILE A 9 4.50 30.01 2.50
CA ILE A 9 5.45 28.90 2.31
C ILE A 9 5.00 28.05 1.13
N ARG A 10 5.46 28.43 -0.07
CA ARG A 10 5.04 27.79 -1.34
C ARG A 10 5.44 26.33 -1.50
N CYS A 11 6.42 25.83 -0.74
CA CYS A 11 6.86 24.43 -0.86
C CYS A 11 5.77 23.41 -0.49
N PHE A 12 4.75 23.84 0.27
CA PHE A 12 3.62 22.99 0.64
C PHE A 12 2.43 23.08 -0.32
N ASP A 13 2.43 23.99 -1.31
CA ASP A 13 1.25 24.23 -2.15
C ASP A 13 0.79 22.96 -2.88
N ARG A 14 1.73 22.17 -3.41
CA ARG A 14 1.43 20.88 -4.06
C ARG A 14 0.85 19.87 -3.07
N PHE A 15 1.42 19.78 -1.87
CA PHE A 15 0.92 18.90 -0.82
C PHE A 15 -0.49 19.29 -0.37
N LEU A 16 -0.73 20.59 -0.16
CA LEU A 16 -2.04 21.12 0.21
C LEU A 16 -3.08 20.86 -0.88
N GLY A 17 -2.67 20.96 -2.15
CA GLY A 17 -3.49 20.56 -3.30
C GLY A 17 -3.92 19.10 -3.20
N THR A 18 -2.97 18.18 -3.07
CA THR A 18 -3.25 16.74 -2.90
C THR A 18 -4.11 16.45 -1.68
N LEU A 19 -3.81 17.07 -0.54
CA LEU A 19 -4.55 16.89 0.71
C LEU A 19 -6.01 17.33 0.56
N ARG A 20 -6.27 18.43 -0.14
CA ARG A 20 -7.63 18.91 -0.41
C ARG A 20 -8.38 17.96 -1.34
N THR A 21 -7.73 17.47 -2.40
CA THR A 21 -8.34 16.53 -3.35
C THR A 21 -8.80 15.25 -2.68
N HIS A 22 -8.04 14.72 -1.71
CA HIS A 22 -8.33 13.46 -1.04
C HIS A 22 -8.93 13.61 0.36
N PHE A 23 -9.36 14.83 0.73
CA PHE A 23 -9.79 15.11 2.11
C PHE A 23 -11.01 14.27 2.49
N THR A 24 -11.96 14.11 1.57
CA THR A 24 -13.20 13.33 1.79
C THR A 24 -12.87 11.87 2.12
N GLU A 25 -12.02 11.23 1.33
CA GLU A 25 -11.59 9.84 1.51
C GLU A 25 -10.80 9.66 2.80
N ILE A 26 -9.93 10.63 3.14
CA ILE A 26 -9.24 10.65 4.43
C ILE A 26 -10.24 10.74 5.57
N THR A 27 -11.31 11.54 5.44
CA THR A 27 -12.33 11.64 6.50
C THR A 27 -13.22 10.41 6.61
N HIS A 28 -13.48 9.69 5.51
CA HIS A 28 -14.21 8.42 5.52
C HIS A 28 -13.54 7.34 6.37
N TYR A 29 -12.22 7.42 6.55
CA TYR A 29 -11.50 6.58 7.52
C TYR A 29 -12.12 6.63 8.92
N PHE A 30 -12.55 7.80 9.39
CA PHE A 30 -13.06 7.96 10.76
C PHE A 30 -14.46 7.35 10.95
N VAL A 31 -15.17 7.08 9.85
CA VAL A 31 -16.49 6.41 9.87
C VAL A 31 -16.31 4.89 9.92
N ASN A 32 -15.55 4.32 8.97
CA ASN A 32 -15.44 2.88 8.82
C ASN A 32 -14.19 2.25 9.48
N ARG A 33 -13.27 3.09 9.99
CA ARG A 33 -11.99 2.74 10.62
C ARG A 33 -11.16 1.72 9.83
N GLN A 34 -11.27 1.74 8.50
CA GLN A 34 -10.54 0.84 7.62
C GLN A 34 -9.07 1.26 7.56
N THR A 35 -8.19 0.49 8.18
CA THR A 35 -6.76 0.81 8.20
C THR A 35 -6.09 0.46 6.86
N SER A 36 -5.03 1.18 6.52
CA SER A 36 -4.14 0.82 5.41
C SER A 36 -3.30 -0.43 5.69
N GLY A 37 -3.45 -1.07 6.85
CA GLY A 37 -2.57 -2.15 7.33
C GLY A 37 -2.50 -3.35 6.38
N PHE A 38 -3.63 -3.75 5.77
CA PHE A 38 -3.62 -4.80 4.75
C PHE A 38 -2.82 -4.38 3.51
N VAL A 39 -3.08 -3.17 3.00
CA VAL A 39 -2.42 -2.64 1.80
C VAL A 39 -0.91 -2.45 2.04
N GLU A 40 -0.53 -1.97 3.23
CA GLU A 40 0.86 -1.83 3.66
C GLU A 40 1.56 -3.19 3.79
N GLY A 41 0.90 -4.16 4.42
CA GLY A 41 1.39 -5.53 4.54
C GLY A 41 1.61 -6.19 3.18
N LEU A 42 0.66 -6.03 2.27
CA LEU A 42 0.77 -6.51 0.88
C LEU A 42 1.95 -5.83 0.16
N ASN A 43 2.06 -4.51 0.24
CA ASN A 43 3.15 -3.77 -0.38
C ASN A 43 4.52 -4.21 0.14
N ASN A 44 4.65 -4.49 1.44
CA ASN A 44 5.89 -5.02 2.00
C ASN A 44 6.20 -6.43 1.48
N LYS A 45 5.22 -7.34 1.42
CA LYS A 45 5.40 -8.68 0.82
C LYS A 45 5.87 -8.58 -0.64
N LEU A 46 5.23 -7.72 -1.44
CA LEU A 46 5.62 -7.47 -2.84
C LEU A 46 7.04 -6.92 -2.95
N LYS A 47 7.42 -5.97 -2.08
CA LYS A 47 8.77 -5.41 -2.05
C LYS A 47 9.83 -6.47 -1.71
N VAL A 48 9.55 -7.33 -0.73
CA VAL A 48 10.44 -8.43 -0.34
C VAL A 48 10.54 -9.48 -1.44
N LEU A 49 9.43 -9.79 -2.14
CA LEU A 49 9.43 -10.71 -3.28
C LEU A 49 10.28 -10.17 -4.43
N LYS A 50 10.12 -8.90 -4.81
CA LYS A 50 10.96 -8.24 -5.82
C LYS A 50 12.45 -8.26 -5.45
N ARG A 51 12.80 -8.07 -4.17
CA ARG A 51 14.19 -8.17 -3.68
C ARG A 51 14.75 -9.59 -3.71
N ARG A 52 13.95 -10.62 -3.45
CA ARG A 52 14.42 -12.02 -3.50
C ARG A 52 14.55 -12.53 -4.95
N CYS A 53 13.80 -11.93 -5.85
CA CYS A 53 13.66 -12.34 -7.24
C CYS A 53 14.35 -11.36 -8.21
N TYR A 54 15.59 -10.95 -7.91
CA TYR A 54 16.36 -10.11 -8.83
C TYR A 54 16.40 -10.76 -10.22
N GLY A 55 15.86 -10.07 -11.23
CA GLY A 55 15.80 -10.57 -12.62
C GLY A 55 14.47 -11.19 -13.06
N ILE A 56 13.42 -11.25 -12.21
CA ILE A 56 12.06 -11.56 -12.71
C ILE A 56 11.56 -10.37 -13.55
N THR A 57 11.71 -10.50 -14.87
CA THR A 57 11.17 -9.57 -15.88
C THR A 57 9.79 -10.02 -16.37
N ASN A 58 9.47 -11.32 -16.23
CA ASN A 58 8.18 -11.85 -16.65
C ASN A 58 7.10 -11.61 -15.58
N LEU A 59 6.14 -10.78 -15.94
CA LEU A 59 5.03 -10.37 -15.09
C LEU A 59 4.14 -11.57 -14.67
N ALA A 60 3.95 -12.56 -15.54
CA ALA A 60 3.14 -13.74 -15.23
C ALA A 60 3.74 -14.54 -14.06
N HIS A 61 5.06 -14.74 -14.07
CA HIS A 61 5.77 -15.43 -12.99
C HIS A 61 5.75 -14.62 -11.68
N LEU A 62 5.82 -13.29 -11.77
CA LEU A 62 5.65 -12.42 -10.62
C LEU A 62 4.27 -12.64 -9.97
N TYR A 63 3.20 -12.64 -10.77
CA TYR A 63 1.83 -12.87 -10.26
C TYR A 63 1.66 -14.27 -9.67
N GLN A 64 2.18 -15.31 -10.31
CA GLN A 64 2.15 -16.67 -9.77
C GLN A 64 2.83 -16.72 -8.40
N ARG A 65 4.00 -16.09 -8.25
CA ARG A 65 4.73 -16.06 -6.97
C ARG A 65 3.97 -15.30 -5.90
N VAL A 66 3.36 -14.15 -6.24
CA VAL A 66 2.51 -13.40 -5.31
C VAL A 66 1.31 -14.22 -4.87
N CYS A 67 0.65 -14.92 -5.79
CA CYS A 67 -0.49 -15.78 -5.49
C CYS A 67 -0.10 -16.91 -4.52
N LEU A 68 1.05 -17.55 -4.74
CA LEU A 68 1.60 -18.57 -3.85
C LEU A 68 1.99 -18.00 -2.47
N ASP A 69 2.58 -16.80 -2.40
CA ASP A 69 2.97 -16.18 -1.12
C ASP A 69 1.75 -15.77 -0.27
N LEU A 70 0.62 -15.48 -0.91
CA LEU A 70 -0.64 -15.09 -0.25
C LEU A 70 -1.53 -16.28 0.10
N ASN A 71 -1.62 -17.28 -0.78
CA ASN A 71 -2.58 -18.39 -0.66
C ASN A 71 -1.92 -19.76 -0.45
N GLY A 72 -0.59 -19.85 -0.52
CA GLY A 72 0.13 -21.11 -0.53
C GLY A 72 -0.10 -21.95 0.72
N TYR A 73 -0.10 -21.31 1.91
CA TYR A 73 -0.41 -22.01 3.16
C TYR A 73 -1.85 -22.52 3.21
N ALA A 74 -2.83 -21.75 2.75
CA ALA A 74 -4.21 -22.20 2.72
C ALA A 74 -4.46 -23.33 1.70
N ARG A 75 -3.68 -23.37 0.61
CA ARG A 75 -3.84 -24.34 -0.49
C ARG A 75 -3.00 -25.60 -0.33
N PHE A 76 -1.84 -25.50 0.32
CA PHE A 76 -0.81 -26.54 0.36
C PHE A 76 -0.17 -26.70 1.73
N GLY A 77 -0.61 -25.94 2.74
CA GLY A 77 -0.16 -26.12 4.11
C GLY A 77 -0.60 -27.49 4.62
N VAL A 78 0.34 -28.23 5.21
CA VAL A 78 0.04 -29.46 5.93
C VAL A 78 -0.60 -29.04 7.26
N GLU A 79 -1.70 -29.70 7.65
CA GLU A 79 -2.30 -29.55 8.98
C GLU A 79 -1.20 -29.71 10.05
N PRO A 80 -1.14 -28.82 11.06
CA PRO A 80 -0.14 -28.95 12.11
C PRO A 80 -0.37 -30.27 12.85
N ILE A 81 0.73 -31.02 13.04
CA ILE A 81 0.77 -32.26 13.86
C ILE A 81 0.57 -31.89 15.32
#